data_AF-A0A090QMQ4-F1
#
_entry.id   AF-A0A090QMQ4-F1
#
_cell.length_a   1.000
_cell.length_b   1.000
_cell.length_c   1.000
_cell.angle_alpha   90.00
_cell.angle_beta   90.00
_cell.angle_gamma   90.00
#
_symmetry.space_group_name_H-M   'P 1'
#
loop_
_entity.id
_entity.type
_entity.pdbx_description
1 polymer ?
#
loop_
_entity_poly.entity_id
_entity_poly.type
_entity_poly.pdbx_seq_one_letter_code
_entity_poly.pdbx_strand_id
1 'polypeptide(L)'
;MAMYPVLVGVGCNPAAAAAVVATTGCLDLGPASSAANKAAEVSGIDVATYFASYQLPVSVAAIIVIATLHFFSQRYFDQKDAEKGVKHEFNLDAKEQRPAPKWFAILPVLPLGLLLTFSSFAITSIRMDVVTAMFIALFVSMVCDYIYTRDGKEVAASLKVYFEGMGNVFSGVVTLIIAAQTFVVGLKAIGFIDLLLNSAANMGLGYLAMIVMLVGIIVTITMLSGSGNAAFFSFSNLAPDVAAQVGTATAHVALPMQLSAGLMRSASPVAGVVIACAAVANVSPIELAKRTMIPMLGGLVTVMICSQILV
;
A
#
# COMPACT_ATOMS: atom_id res chain seq x y z
N MET A 1 -6.43 10.46 6.50
CA MET A 1 -6.94 11.84 6.72
C MET A 1 -8.02 11.93 7.78
N ALA A 2 -9.02 11.04 7.80
CA ALA A 2 -10.12 11.11 8.79
C ALA A 2 -9.67 11.09 10.28
N MET A 3 -8.56 10.43 10.61
CA MET A 3 -8.03 10.37 11.98
C MET A 3 -7.19 11.60 12.38
N TYR A 4 -6.83 12.46 11.43
CA TYR A 4 -5.98 13.62 11.70
C TYR A 4 -6.56 14.58 12.76
N PRO A 5 -7.85 14.99 12.67
CA PRO A 5 -8.46 15.87 13.68
C PRO A 5 -8.50 15.26 15.08
N VAL A 6 -8.70 13.95 15.15
CA VAL A 6 -8.73 13.21 16.43
C VAL A 6 -7.36 13.22 17.09
N LEU A 7 -6.29 12.94 16.32
CA LEU A 7 -4.92 12.93 16.84
C LEU A 7 -4.51 14.31 17.36
N VAL A 8 -4.81 15.38 16.61
CA VAL A 8 -4.50 16.74 17.06
C VAL A 8 -5.36 17.13 18.27
N GLY A 9 -6.64 16.75 18.29
CA GLY A 9 -7.54 17.02 19.42
C GLY A 9 -7.13 16.33 20.73
N VAL A 10 -6.44 15.19 20.66
CA VAL A 10 -5.87 14.50 21.83
C VAL A 10 -4.51 15.09 22.25
N GLY A 11 -4.00 16.10 21.54
CA GLY A 11 -2.81 16.86 21.90
C GLY A 11 -1.54 16.47 21.14
N CYS A 12 -1.63 15.67 20.07
CA CYS A 12 -0.48 15.43 19.20
C CYS A 12 -0.13 16.68 18.38
N ASN A 13 1.18 16.91 18.16
CA ASN A 13 1.64 17.95 17.24
C ASN A 13 1.04 17.73 15.84
N PRO A 14 0.42 18.73 15.19
CA PRO A 14 -0.12 18.62 13.83
C PRO A 14 0.84 17.99 12.82
N ALA A 15 2.13 18.35 12.83
CA ALA A 15 3.10 17.75 11.92
C ALA A 15 3.35 16.26 12.20
N ALA A 16 3.35 15.86 13.48
CA ALA A 16 3.48 14.45 13.89
C ALA A 16 2.22 13.65 13.54
N ALA A 17 1.04 14.22 13.77
CA ALA A 17 -0.24 13.62 13.40
C ALA A 17 -0.33 13.42 11.88
N ALA A 18 0.07 14.41 11.07
CA ALA A 18 0.14 14.27 9.62
C ALA A 18 1.13 13.19 9.19
N ALA A 19 2.29 13.07 9.86
CA ALA A 19 3.28 12.05 9.53
C ALA A 19 2.73 10.63 9.76
N VAL A 20 2.05 10.40 10.88
CA VAL A 20 1.40 9.11 11.20
C VAL A 20 0.27 8.81 10.22
N VAL A 21 -0.51 9.83 9.85
CA VAL A 21 -1.62 9.68 8.88
C VAL A 21 -1.09 9.37 7.47
N ALA A 22 0.03 9.96 7.07
CA ALA A 22 0.67 9.69 5.77
C ALA A 22 1.23 8.26 5.66
N THR A 23 1.59 7.65 6.79
CA THR A 23 2.19 6.31 6.85
C THR A 23 1.18 5.21 7.20
N THR A 24 -0.06 5.54 7.55
CA THR A 24 -1.07 4.56 7.98
C THR A 24 -1.32 3.46 6.94
N GLY A 25 -1.25 3.80 5.65
CA GLY A 25 -1.43 2.87 4.53
C GLY A 25 -0.13 2.37 3.90
N CYS A 26 1.01 2.41 4.60
CA CYS A 26 2.32 2.12 4.00
C CYS A 26 2.55 0.66 3.62
N LEU A 27 1.77 -0.30 4.13
CA LEU A 27 1.96 -1.73 3.84
C LEU A 27 0.98 -2.28 2.80
N ASP A 28 0.01 -1.47 2.35
CA ASP A 28 -0.98 -1.83 1.32
C ASP A 28 -1.56 -3.25 1.56
N LEU A 29 -2.18 -3.43 2.74
CA LEU A 29 -2.59 -4.71 3.30
C LEU A 29 -3.95 -5.22 2.83
N GLY A 30 -4.03 -6.53 2.64
CA GLY A 30 -5.29 -7.24 2.48
C GLY A 30 -5.86 -7.24 1.06
N PRO A 31 -6.98 -7.95 0.85
CA PRO A 31 -7.52 -8.18 -0.50
C PRO A 31 -8.11 -6.93 -1.18
N ALA A 32 -8.34 -5.85 -0.40
CA ALA A 32 -8.71 -4.56 -0.95
C ALA A 32 -7.52 -3.81 -1.60
N SER A 33 -6.29 -4.25 -1.35
CA SER A 33 -5.09 -3.67 -1.93
C SER A 33 -4.82 -4.20 -3.34
N SER A 34 -4.72 -3.31 -4.31
CA SER A 34 -4.32 -3.66 -5.67
C SER A 34 -2.89 -4.22 -5.74
N ALA A 35 -2.01 -3.77 -4.84
CA ALA A 35 -0.64 -4.28 -4.70
C ALA A 35 -0.64 -5.75 -4.24
N ALA A 36 -1.43 -6.07 -3.21
CA ALA A 36 -1.58 -7.43 -2.72
C ALA A 36 -2.24 -8.34 -3.76
N ASN A 37 -3.25 -7.84 -4.48
CA ASN A 37 -3.88 -8.56 -5.57
C ASN A 37 -2.87 -8.89 -6.69
N LYS A 38 -2.03 -7.92 -7.08
CA LYS A 38 -1.00 -8.17 -8.10
C LYS A 38 0.07 -9.15 -7.60
N ALA A 39 0.49 -9.05 -6.34
CA ALA A 39 1.45 -9.97 -5.74
C ALA A 39 0.91 -11.41 -5.70
N ALA A 40 -0.36 -11.59 -5.35
CA ALA A 40 -1.05 -12.87 -5.38
C ALA A 40 -1.18 -13.43 -6.81
N GLU A 41 -1.55 -12.58 -7.78
CA GLU A 41 -1.65 -12.93 -9.20
C GLU A 41 -0.33 -13.46 -9.76
N VAL A 42 0.78 -12.73 -9.57
CA VAL A 42 2.10 -13.20 -10.06
C VAL A 42 2.58 -14.44 -9.32
N SER A 43 2.08 -14.68 -8.09
CA SER A 43 2.40 -15.86 -7.30
C SER A 43 1.52 -17.07 -7.60
N GLY A 44 0.47 -16.91 -8.43
CA GLY A 44 -0.45 -17.98 -8.78
C GLY A 44 -1.30 -18.49 -7.60
N ILE A 45 -1.49 -17.68 -6.56
CA ILE A 45 -2.27 -18.04 -5.36
C ILE A 45 -3.42 -17.05 -5.14
N ASP A 46 -4.41 -17.48 -4.37
CA ASP A 46 -5.51 -16.62 -3.93
C ASP A 46 -5.01 -15.49 -3.00
N VAL A 47 -5.60 -14.29 -3.12
CA VAL A 47 -5.20 -13.12 -2.34
C VAL A 47 -5.49 -13.27 -0.84
N ALA A 48 -6.54 -14.00 -0.45
CA ALA A 48 -6.79 -14.23 0.98
C ALA A 48 -5.71 -15.15 1.57
N THR A 49 -5.29 -16.16 0.82
CA THR A 49 -4.15 -17.02 1.17
C THR A 49 -2.85 -16.23 1.23
N TYR A 50 -2.58 -15.39 0.23
CA TYR A 50 -1.42 -14.50 0.22
C TYR A 50 -1.41 -13.59 1.46
N PHE A 51 -2.55 -12.97 1.77
CA PHE A 51 -2.68 -12.07 2.90
C PHE A 51 -2.45 -12.81 4.23
N ALA A 52 -3.16 -13.92 4.47
CA ALA A 52 -3.13 -14.63 5.74
C ALA A 52 -1.80 -15.34 6.00
N SER A 53 -1.24 -16.02 4.99
CA SER A 53 -0.07 -16.88 5.15
C SER A 53 1.25 -16.17 4.94
N TYR A 54 1.30 -15.15 4.07
CA TYR A 54 2.55 -14.47 3.70
C TYR A 54 2.59 -13.04 4.25
N GLN A 55 1.57 -12.24 3.93
CA GLN A 55 1.60 -10.81 4.19
C GLN A 55 1.46 -10.47 5.68
N LEU A 56 0.50 -11.10 6.37
CA LEU A 56 0.13 -10.78 7.75
C LEU A 56 1.27 -11.01 8.75
N PRO A 57 1.99 -12.16 8.76
CA PRO A 57 3.09 -12.38 9.71
C PRO A 57 4.18 -11.32 9.63
N VAL A 58 4.63 -10.98 8.42
CA VAL A 58 5.66 -9.97 8.18
C VAL A 58 5.15 -8.57 8.51
N SER A 59 3.89 -8.29 8.17
CA SER A 59 3.29 -6.98 8.39
C SER A 59 3.07 -6.66 9.86
N VAL A 60 2.71 -7.64 10.70
CA VAL A 60 2.59 -7.43 12.15
C VAL A 60 3.94 -7.01 12.75
N ALA A 61 5.03 -7.69 12.38
CA ALA A 61 6.37 -7.31 12.82
C ALA A 61 6.75 -5.90 12.35
N ALA A 62 6.51 -5.59 11.08
CA ALA A 62 6.77 -4.27 10.52
C ALA A 62 5.95 -3.16 11.21
N ILE A 63 4.66 -3.40 11.49
CA ILE A 63 3.77 -2.45 12.19
C ILE A 63 4.30 -2.12 13.58
N ILE A 64 4.73 -3.12 14.34
CA ILE A 64 5.28 -2.91 15.70
C ILE A 64 6.53 -2.02 15.64
N VAL A 65 7.44 -2.30 14.71
CA VAL A 65 8.67 -1.51 14.54
C VAL A 65 8.36 -0.09 14.07
N ILE A 66 7.48 0.07 13.07
CA ILE A 66 7.07 1.36 12.54
C ILE A 66 6.39 2.20 13.63
N ALA A 67 5.49 1.61 14.43
CA ALA A 67 4.81 2.29 15.53
C ALA A 67 5.81 2.75 16.60
N THR A 68 6.75 1.87 16.97
CA THR A 68 7.81 2.18 17.95
C THR A 68 8.70 3.31 17.44
N LEU A 69 9.13 3.25 16.16
CA LEU A 69 9.96 4.28 15.56
C LEU A 69 9.21 5.59 15.38
N HIS A 70 7.91 5.57 15.07
CA HIS A 70 7.09 6.79 15.06
C HIS A 70 7.07 7.44 16.43
N PHE A 71 6.90 6.67 17.50
CA PHE A 71 6.90 7.22 18.85
C PHE A 71 8.19 7.98 19.17
N PHE A 72 9.36 7.39 18.88
CA PHE A 72 10.65 8.03 19.15
C PHE A 72 10.99 9.15 18.15
N SER A 73 10.76 8.94 16.86
CA SER A 73 11.13 9.90 15.82
C SER A 73 10.28 11.16 15.92
N GLN A 74 8.96 11.05 16.12
CA GLN A 74 8.11 12.22 16.24
C GLN A 74 8.46 13.04 17.48
N ARG A 75 8.74 12.39 18.62
CA ARG A 75 9.19 13.10 19.83
C ARG A 75 10.48 13.87 19.61
N TYR A 76 11.44 13.30 18.89
CA TYR A 76 12.69 13.98 18.53
C TYR A 76 12.46 15.18 17.62
N PHE A 77 11.64 15.04 16.58
CA PHE A 77 11.33 16.16 15.66
C PHE A 77 10.49 17.25 16.35
N ASP A 78 9.58 16.87 17.24
CA ASP A 78 8.78 17.82 18.01
C ASP A 78 9.62 18.64 18.99
N GLN A 79 10.62 18.02 19.63
CA GLN A 79 11.60 18.76 20.44
C GLN A 79 12.41 19.75 19.61
N LYS A 80 12.91 19.34 18.44
CA LYS A 80 13.64 20.23 17.53
C LYS A 80 12.79 21.39 17.01
N ASP A 81 11.52 21.15 16.73
CA ASP A 81 10.61 22.19 16.28
C ASP A 81 10.30 23.17 17.41
N ALA A 82 10.15 22.67 18.65
CA ALA A 82 10.00 23.50 19.84
C ALA A 82 11.24 24.38 20.10
N GLU A 83 12.45 23.84 19.95
CA GLU A 83 13.72 24.60 20.06
C GLU A 83 13.83 25.71 19.01
N LYS A 84 13.23 25.51 17.83
CA LYS A 84 13.20 26.51 16.74
C LYS A 84 12.01 27.46 16.82
N GLY A 85 11.13 27.31 17.81
CA GLY A 85 9.91 28.10 17.94
C GLY A 85 8.86 27.87 16.85
N VAL A 86 8.93 26.75 16.12
CA VAL A 86 7.98 26.42 15.06
C VAL A 86 6.68 25.93 15.69
N LYS A 87 5.58 26.66 15.48
CA LYS A 87 4.23 26.24 15.85
C LYS A 87 3.50 25.80 14.60
N HIS A 88 3.04 24.55 14.60
CA HIS A 88 2.19 24.04 13.52
C HIS A 88 0.74 24.36 13.86
N GLU A 89 0.06 25.08 12.97
CA GLU A 89 -1.35 25.39 13.13
C GLU A 89 -2.21 24.22 12.64
N PHE A 90 -3.28 23.96 13.39
CA PHE A 90 -4.27 22.98 13.01
C PHE A 90 -5.25 23.61 12.02
N ASN A 91 -5.10 23.32 10.73
CA ASN A 91 -6.07 23.74 9.73
C ASN A 91 -7.12 22.66 9.47
N LEU A 92 -8.38 22.97 9.77
CA LEU A 92 -9.57 22.18 9.45
C LEU A 92 -10.32 22.86 8.30
N ASP A 93 -9.72 22.90 7.11
CA ASP A 93 -10.51 23.04 5.89
C ASP A 93 -11.21 21.71 5.60
N ALA A 94 -12.13 21.33 6.48
CA ALA A 94 -12.97 20.15 6.31
C ALA A 94 -13.93 20.43 5.14
N LYS A 95 -13.68 19.81 3.98
CA LYS A 95 -14.69 19.74 2.93
C LYS A 95 -15.99 19.21 3.55
N GLU A 96 -17.09 19.96 3.39
CA GLU A 96 -18.41 19.55 3.86
C GLU A 96 -18.70 18.12 3.37
N GLN A 97 -18.85 17.19 4.33
CA GLN A 97 -19.24 15.82 4.03
C GLN A 97 -20.76 15.72 4.11
N ARG A 98 -21.36 15.00 3.15
CA ARG A 98 -22.80 14.73 3.15
C ARG A 98 -23.19 14.03 4.46
N PRO A 99 -24.24 14.46 5.17
CA PRO A 99 -24.73 13.77 6.35
C PRO A 99 -25.26 12.40 5.94
N ALA A 100 -24.59 11.34 6.42
CA ALA A 100 -24.94 9.95 6.16
C ALA A 100 -25.31 9.23 7.47
N PRO A 101 -26.24 8.24 7.43
CA PRO A 101 -26.58 7.44 8.60
C PRO A 101 -25.38 6.65 9.11
N LYS A 102 -25.25 6.51 10.44
CA LYS A 102 -24.12 5.79 11.07
C LYS A 102 -23.99 4.34 10.60
N TRP A 103 -25.09 3.69 10.21
CA TRP A 103 -25.07 2.30 9.74
C TRP A 103 -24.40 2.13 8.36
N PHE A 104 -24.24 3.19 7.56
CA PHE A 104 -23.51 3.13 6.27
C PHE A 104 -22.03 2.76 6.47
N ALA A 105 -21.50 2.91 7.69
CA ALA A 105 -20.13 2.52 8.02
C ALA A 105 -19.83 1.02 7.80
N ILE A 106 -20.85 0.17 7.69
CA ILE A 106 -20.66 -1.27 7.40
C ILE A 106 -20.39 -1.53 5.91
N LEU A 107 -20.85 -0.66 5.01
CA LEU A 107 -20.80 -0.88 3.56
C LEU A 107 -19.37 -1.01 3.02
N PRO A 108 -18.39 -0.17 3.43
CA PRO A 108 -17.01 -0.33 2.99
C PRO A 108 -16.33 -1.62 3.49
N VAL A 109 -16.82 -2.20 4.59
CA VAL A 109 -16.26 -3.42 5.21
C VAL A 109 -16.86 -4.69 4.62
N LEU A 110 -18.07 -4.58 4.04
CA LEU A 110 -18.83 -5.69 3.50
C LEU A 110 -18.06 -6.55 2.48
N PRO A 111 -17.31 -6.00 1.51
CA PRO A 111 -16.57 -6.84 0.58
C PRO A 111 -15.47 -7.67 1.24
N LEU A 112 -14.80 -7.14 2.27
CA LEU A 112 -13.80 -7.88 3.03
C LEU A 112 -14.47 -9.00 3.85
N GLY A 113 -15.60 -8.71 4.51
CA GLY A 113 -16.37 -9.71 5.23
C GLY A 113 -16.82 -10.86 4.32
N LEU A 114 -17.33 -10.52 3.14
CA LEU A 114 -17.69 -11.46 2.09
C LEU A 114 -16.49 -12.31 1.64
N LEU A 115 -15.35 -11.69 1.33
CA LEU A 115 -14.15 -12.43 0.92
C LEU A 115 -13.63 -13.37 2.01
N LEU A 116 -13.58 -12.93 3.25
CA LEU A 116 -13.07 -13.76 4.35
C LEU A 116 -14.01 -14.93 4.68
N THR A 117 -15.33 -14.69 4.67
CA THR A 117 -16.35 -15.73 4.98
C THR A 117 -16.49 -16.79 3.90
N PHE A 118 -16.28 -16.45 2.63
CA PHE A 118 -16.33 -17.39 1.50
C PHE A 118 -14.93 -17.72 0.93
N SER A 119 -13.87 -17.38 1.66
CA SER A 119 -12.53 -17.89 1.37
C SER A 119 -12.40 -19.34 1.82
N SER A 120 -11.34 -20.01 1.36
CA SER A 120 -10.98 -21.39 1.75
C SER A 120 -10.83 -21.61 3.27
N PHE A 121 -10.90 -20.56 4.09
CA PHE A 121 -10.84 -20.62 5.56
C PHE A 121 -12.17 -20.96 6.26
N ALA A 122 -13.34 -20.86 5.61
CA ALA A 122 -14.63 -21.11 6.28
C ALA A 122 -15.61 -22.01 5.51
N ILE A 123 -15.76 -21.86 4.19
CA ILE A 123 -16.68 -22.69 3.39
C ILE A 123 -15.97 -23.17 2.12
N THR A 124 -15.57 -24.44 2.07
CA THR A 124 -14.84 -25.04 0.95
C THR A 124 -15.67 -25.27 -0.33
N SER A 125 -16.99 -25.07 -0.27
CA SER A 125 -17.91 -25.36 -1.38
C SER A 125 -18.10 -24.22 -2.38
N ILE A 126 -17.77 -22.97 -2.04
CA ILE A 126 -17.94 -21.81 -2.93
C ILE A 126 -16.68 -20.96 -2.83
N ARG A 127 -15.92 -20.84 -3.93
CA ARG A 127 -14.82 -19.88 -4.04
C ARG A 127 -15.37 -18.57 -4.56
N MET A 128 -15.32 -17.53 -3.74
CA MET A 128 -15.68 -16.18 -4.17
C MET A 128 -14.42 -15.38 -4.48
N ASP A 129 -14.34 -14.86 -5.71
CA ASP A 129 -13.26 -13.98 -6.13
C ASP A 129 -13.51 -12.52 -5.71
N VAL A 130 -12.44 -11.74 -5.71
CA VAL A 130 -12.45 -10.32 -5.31
C VAL A 130 -13.43 -9.50 -6.14
N VAL A 131 -13.53 -9.76 -7.45
CA VAL A 131 -14.39 -9.00 -8.37
C VAL A 131 -15.86 -9.24 -8.01
N THR A 132 -16.24 -10.50 -7.80
CA THR A 132 -17.60 -10.86 -7.38
C THR A 132 -17.98 -10.20 -6.05
N ALA A 133 -17.10 -10.23 -5.05
CA ALA A 133 -17.35 -9.59 -3.75
C ALA A 133 -17.52 -8.07 -3.86
N MET A 134 -16.72 -7.41 -4.72
CA MET A 134 -16.83 -5.98 -4.99
C MET A 134 -18.16 -5.61 -5.63
N PHE A 135 -18.63 -6.37 -6.62
CA PHE A 135 -19.91 -6.10 -7.29
C PHE A 135 -21.11 -6.35 -6.39
N ILE A 136 -21.09 -7.39 -5.56
CA ILE A 136 -22.13 -7.62 -4.55
C ILE A 136 -22.17 -6.43 -3.58
N ALA A 137 -21.02 -5.98 -3.09
CA ALA A 137 -20.96 -4.85 -2.18
C ALA A 137 -21.41 -3.53 -2.82
N LEU A 138 -21.08 -3.31 -4.09
CA LEU A 138 -21.59 -2.19 -4.87
C LEU A 138 -23.12 -2.23 -4.96
N PHE A 139 -23.68 -3.39 -5.32
CA PHE A 139 -25.13 -3.55 -5.45
C PHE A 139 -25.85 -3.30 -4.13
N VAL A 140 -25.37 -3.89 -3.03
CA VAL A 140 -25.92 -3.66 -1.69
C VAL A 140 -25.83 -2.18 -1.31
N SER A 141 -24.69 -1.54 -1.58
CA SER A 141 -24.49 -0.11 -1.30
C SER A 141 -25.46 0.77 -2.09
N MET A 142 -25.71 0.45 -3.36
CA MET A 142 -26.68 1.16 -4.19
C MET A 142 -28.11 1.01 -3.68
N VAL A 143 -28.51 -0.19 -3.23
CA VAL A 143 -29.83 -0.42 -2.65
C VAL A 143 -29.99 0.37 -1.35
N CYS A 144 -28.97 0.36 -0.49
CA CYS A 144 -28.95 1.14 0.74
C CYS A 144 -29.02 2.65 0.48
N ASP A 145 -28.27 3.16 -0.49
CA ASP A 145 -28.28 4.57 -0.88
C ASP A 145 -29.65 4.96 -1.46
N TYR A 146 -30.26 4.10 -2.29
CA TYR A 146 -31.61 4.32 -2.81
C TYR A 146 -32.68 4.35 -1.72
N ILE A 147 -32.62 3.45 -0.74
CA ILE A 147 -33.59 3.43 0.38
C ILE A 147 -33.49 4.73 1.21
N TYR A 148 -32.28 5.27 1.38
CA TYR A 148 -32.03 6.49 2.15
C TYR A 148 -32.42 7.76 1.38
N THR A 149 -31.90 7.92 0.16
CA THR A 149 -32.11 9.13 -0.66
C THR A 149 -33.47 9.17 -1.33
N ARG A 150 -34.04 8.00 -1.64
CA ARG A 150 -35.27 7.81 -2.43
C ARG A 150 -35.24 8.50 -3.80
N ASP A 151 -34.05 8.88 -4.28
CA ASP A 151 -33.84 9.51 -5.58
C ASP A 151 -32.91 8.64 -6.43
N GLY A 152 -33.49 7.97 -7.43
CA GLY A 152 -32.72 7.13 -8.35
C GLY A 152 -31.70 7.91 -9.19
N LYS A 153 -31.91 9.22 -9.42
CA LYS A 153 -30.95 10.05 -10.16
C LYS A 153 -29.69 10.31 -9.35
N GLU A 154 -29.85 10.51 -8.05
CA GLU A 154 -28.72 10.72 -7.15
C GLU A 154 -27.88 9.45 -7.02
N VAL A 155 -28.52 8.29 -6.86
CA VAL A 155 -27.84 6.98 -6.83
C VAL A 155 -27.11 6.70 -8.16
N ALA A 156 -27.73 7.03 -9.30
CA ALA A 156 -27.09 6.92 -10.60
C ALA A 156 -25.87 7.85 -10.75
N ALA A 157 -25.92 9.05 -10.17
CA ALA A 157 -24.77 9.94 -10.11
C ALA A 157 -23.62 9.37 -9.27
N SER A 158 -23.92 8.77 -8.11
CA SER A 158 -22.93 8.03 -7.30
C SER A 158 -22.30 6.87 -8.06
N LEU A 159 -23.10 6.10 -8.82
CA LEU A 159 -22.60 5.02 -9.66
C LEU A 159 -21.70 5.53 -10.79
N LYS A 160 -22.01 6.69 -11.38
CA LYS A 160 -21.15 7.34 -12.38
C LYS A 160 -19.76 7.62 -11.81
N VAL A 161 -19.68 8.16 -10.59
CA VAL A 161 -18.39 8.41 -9.89
C VAL A 161 -17.61 7.11 -9.70
N TYR A 162 -18.29 6.01 -9.36
CA TYR A 162 -17.65 4.69 -9.25
C TYR A 162 -17.02 4.25 -10.59
N PHE A 163 -17.75 4.35 -11.70
CA PHE A 163 -17.24 3.99 -13.02
C PHE A 163 -16.14 4.92 -13.53
N GLU A 164 -16.23 6.23 -13.26
CA GLU A 164 -15.15 7.19 -13.55
C GLU A 164 -13.88 6.80 -12.78
N GLY A 165 -14.02 6.40 -11.51
CA GLY A 165 -12.92 5.85 -10.71
C GLY A 165 -12.29 4.60 -11.33
N MET A 166 -13.10 3.64 -11.80
CA MET A 166 -12.60 2.47 -12.52
C MET A 166 -11.85 2.85 -13.80
N GLY A 167 -12.37 3.82 -14.58
CA GLY A 167 -11.72 4.32 -15.79
C GLY A 167 -10.34 4.94 -15.51
N ASN A 168 -10.21 5.69 -14.41
CA ASN A 168 -8.94 6.27 -13.98
C ASN A 168 -7.92 5.20 -13.56
N VAL A 169 -8.37 4.13 -12.89
CA VAL A 169 -7.49 3.00 -12.55
C VAL A 169 -7.08 2.26 -13.82
N PHE A 170 -7.98 2.07 -14.78
CA PHE A 170 -7.65 1.44 -16.06
C PHE A 170 -6.58 2.24 -16.82
N SER A 171 -6.79 3.55 -17.01
CA SER A 171 -5.84 4.40 -17.75
C SER A 171 -4.48 4.52 -17.05
N GLY A 172 -4.45 4.58 -15.72
CA GLY A 172 -3.22 4.68 -14.94
C GLY A 172 -2.52 3.34 -14.71
N VAL A 173 -3.16 2.46 -13.95
CA VAL A 173 -2.55 1.21 -13.45
C VAL A 173 -2.41 0.16 -14.54
N VAL A 174 -3.47 -0.11 -15.30
CA VAL A 174 -3.45 -1.21 -16.29
C VAL A 174 -2.49 -0.89 -17.43
N THR A 175 -2.47 0.35 -17.92
CA THR A 175 -1.49 0.80 -18.92
C THR A 175 -0.04 0.62 -18.44
N LEU A 176 0.25 0.94 -17.18
CA LEU A 176 1.58 0.72 -16.59
C LEU A 176 1.94 -0.76 -16.53
N ILE A 177 1.00 -1.64 -16.17
CA ILE A 177 1.23 -3.10 -16.16
C ILE A 177 1.57 -3.61 -17.56
N ILE A 178 0.86 -3.14 -18.60
CA ILE A 178 1.12 -3.54 -19.99
C ILE A 178 2.50 -3.06 -20.44
N ALA A 179 2.83 -1.79 -20.20
CA ALA A 179 4.14 -1.23 -20.53
C ALA A 179 5.27 -1.98 -19.82
N ALA A 180 5.07 -2.30 -18.56
CA ALA A 180 5.98 -3.08 -17.74
C ALA A 180 6.18 -4.51 -18.23
N GLN A 181 5.10 -5.22 -18.57
CA GLN A 181 5.20 -6.55 -19.15
C GLN A 181 6.01 -6.53 -20.44
N THR A 182 5.78 -5.53 -21.29
CA THR A 182 6.55 -5.30 -22.51
C THR A 182 8.03 -5.05 -22.20
N PHE A 183 8.32 -4.22 -21.18
CA PHE A 183 9.68 -3.95 -20.71
C PHE A 183 10.37 -5.20 -20.15
N VAL A 184 9.67 -6.01 -19.35
CA VAL A 184 10.18 -7.27 -18.79
C VAL A 184 10.51 -8.27 -19.90
N VAL A 185 9.68 -8.37 -20.94
CA VAL A 185 10.01 -9.19 -22.13
C VAL A 185 11.29 -8.67 -22.80
N GLY A 186 11.47 -7.35 -22.90
CA GLY A 186 12.72 -6.75 -23.36
C GLY A 186 13.93 -7.08 -22.48
N LEU A 187 13.78 -7.01 -21.15
CA LEU A 187 14.81 -7.38 -20.18
C LEU A 187 15.21 -8.86 -20.30
N LYS A 188 14.24 -9.75 -20.50
CA LYS A 188 14.50 -11.17 -20.77
C LYS A 188 15.29 -11.35 -22.07
N ALA A 189 14.91 -10.64 -23.13
CA ALA A 189 15.59 -10.73 -24.43
C ALA A 189 17.07 -10.30 -24.37
N ILE A 190 17.41 -9.35 -23.49
CA ILE A 190 18.81 -8.90 -23.29
C ILE A 190 19.58 -9.71 -22.24
N GLY A 191 18.99 -10.77 -21.67
CA GLY A 191 19.65 -11.59 -20.64
C GLY A 191 19.82 -10.87 -19.30
N PHE A 192 18.95 -9.90 -18.98
CA PHE A 192 19.06 -9.14 -17.71
C PHE A 192 18.98 -10.05 -16.49
N ILE A 193 18.13 -11.08 -16.53
CA ILE A 193 17.99 -12.04 -15.43
C ILE A 193 19.29 -12.83 -15.24
N ASP A 194 19.95 -13.23 -16.32
CA ASP A 194 21.26 -13.90 -16.26
C ASP A 194 22.34 -12.96 -15.71
N LEU A 195 22.28 -11.67 -16.04
CA LEU A 195 23.14 -10.65 -15.45
C LEU A 195 22.90 -10.52 -13.95
N LEU A 196 21.63 -10.45 -13.51
CA LEU A 196 21.26 -10.42 -12.08
C LEU A 196 21.84 -11.62 -11.33
N LEU A 197 21.66 -12.83 -11.88
CA LEU A 197 22.18 -14.06 -11.31
C LEU A 197 23.70 -14.08 -11.22
N ASN A 198 24.38 -13.76 -12.31
CA ASN A 198 25.84 -13.79 -12.36
C ASN A 198 26.45 -12.75 -11.41
N SER A 199 25.84 -11.56 -11.31
CA SER A 199 26.23 -10.55 -10.33
C SER A 199 25.98 -11.02 -8.89
N ALA A 200 24.83 -11.64 -8.60
CA ALA A 200 24.50 -12.13 -7.27
C ALA A 200 25.37 -13.33 -6.83
N ALA A 201 25.68 -14.23 -7.76
CA ALA A 201 26.56 -15.38 -7.54
C ALA A 201 28.00 -14.96 -7.24
N ASN A 202 28.53 -13.95 -7.95
CA ASN A 202 29.86 -13.40 -7.71
C ASN A 202 29.98 -12.70 -6.35
N MET A 203 28.88 -12.21 -5.77
CA MET A 203 28.86 -11.61 -4.43
C MET A 203 28.72 -12.63 -3.29
N GLY A 204 28.58 -13.93 -3.59
CA GLY A 204 28.40 -14.99 -2.58
C GLY A 204 27.08 -14.91 -1.79
N LEU A 205 26.16 -14.02 -2.19
CA LEU A 205 24.90 -13.71 -1.51
C LEU A 205 23.65 -14.26 -2.21
N GLY A 206 23.84 -15.05 -3.28
CA GLY A 206 22.85 -15.89 -3.97
C GLY A 206 21.44 -15.29 -4.05
N TYR A 207 20.53 -15.82 -3.24
CA TYR A 207 19.11 -15.44 -3.19
C TYR A 207 18.86 -14.04 -2.60
N LEU A 208 19.54 -13.71 -1.49
CA LEU A 208 19.33 -12.44 -0.78
C LEU A 208 19.79 -11.24 -1.62
N ALA A 209 20.90 -11.39 -2.36
CA ALA A 209 21.37 -10.33 -3.24
C ALA A 209 20.35 -9.98 -4.35
N MET A 210 19.65 -10.98 -4.90
CA MET A 210 18.65 -10.74 -5.94
C MET A 210 17.42 -10.00 -5.40
N ILE A 211 16.91 -10.40 -4.23
CA ILE A 211 15.80 -9.69 -3.58
C ILE A 211 16.20 -8.27 -3.22
N VAL A 212 17.36 -8.09 -2.59
CA VAL A 212 17.88 -6.75 -2.23
C VAL A 212 18.02 -5.87 -3.46
N MET A 213 18.47 -6.41 -4.59
CA MET A 213 18.60 -5.62 -5.82
C MET A 213 17.24 -5.20 -6.37
N LEU A 214 16.28 -6.12 -6.50
CA LEU A 214 14.93 -5.81 -6.99
C LEU A 214 14.21 -4.82 -6.09
N VAL A 215 14.30 -5.03 -4.78
CA VAL A 215 13.79 -4.09 -3.77
C VAL A 215 14.49 -2.75 -3.90
N GLY A 216 15.81 -2.70 -4.09
CA GLY A 216 16.57 -1.47 -4.29
C GLY A 216 16.13 -0.67 -5.52
N ILE A 217 15.85 -1.33 -6.64
CA ILE A 217 15.29 -0.71 -7.84
C ILE A 217 13.91 -0.12 -7.53
N ILE A 218 13.03 -0.90 -6.89
CA ILE A 218 11.68 -0.46 -6.52
C ILE A 218 11.73 0.74 -5.57
N VAL A 219 12.57 0.68 -4.53
CA VAL A 219 12.79 1.75 -3.55
C VAL A 219 13.21 3.03 -4.27
N THR A 220 14.18 2.94 -5.17
CA THR A 220 14.71 4.09 -5.92
C THR A 220 13.63 4.72 -6.80
N ILE A 221 12.95 3.91 -7.62
CA ILE A 221 11.90 4.40 -8.52
C ILE A 221 10.72 4.97 -7.72
N THR A 222 10.34 4.31 -6.62
CA THR A 222 9.26 4.78 -5.75
C THR A 222 9.62 6.11 -5.10
N MET A 223 10.84 6.29 -4.62
CA MET A 223 11.28 7.54 -4.03
C MET A 223 11.26 8.69 -5.03
N LEU A 224 11.68 8.44 -6.28
CA LEU A 224 11.73 9.44 -7.35
C LEU A 224 10.36 9.77 -7.95
N SER A 225 9.47 8.77 -8.08
CA SER A 225 8.15 8.93 -8.71
C SER A 225 7.03 9.25 -7.71
N GLY A 226 7.22 8.92 -6.43
CA GLY A 226 6.17 9.00 -5.41
C GLY A 226 5.07 7.93 -5.54
N SER A 227 5.23 6.95 -6.44
CA SER A 227 4.23 5.91 -6.70
C SER A 227 4.78 4.50 -6.49
N GLY A 228 4.51 3.94 -5.30
CA GLY A 228 4.87 2.57 -4.95
C GLY A 228 4.21 1.54 -5.86
N ASN A 229 2.92 1.70 -6.16
CA ASN A 229 2.20 0.77 -7.03
C ASN A 229 2.75 0.78 -8.46
N ALA A 230 3.09 1.95 -9.01
CA ALA A 230 3.68 2.00 -10.35
C ALA A 230 5.02 1.24 -10.40
N ALA A 231 5.88 1.44 -9.41
CA ALA A 231 7.15 0.73 -9.31
C ALA A 231 6.93 -0.78 -9.14
N PHE A 232 6.11 -1.21 -8.18
CA PHE A 232 5.86 -2.62 -7.93
C PHE A 232 5.24 -3.32 -9.14
N PHE A 233 4.19 -2.74 -9.75
CA PHE A 233 3.57 -3.32 -10.94
C PHE A 233 4.55 -3.44 -12.09
N SER A 234 5.51 -2.50 -12.18
CA SER A 234 6.49 -2.51 -13.25
C SER A 234 7.46 -3.69 -13.21
N PHE A 235 7.81 -4.12 -12.01
CA PHE A 235 8.83 -5.17 -11.80
C PHE A 235 8.25 -6.47 -11.21
N SER A 236 6.99 -6.49 -10.78
CA SER A 236 6.34 -7.66 -10.18
C SER A 236 6.37 -8.91 -11.05
N ASN A 237 6.32 -8.75 -12.38
CA ASN A 237 6.38 -9.88 -13.31
C ASN A 237 7.78 -10.52 -13.43
N LEU A 238 8.82 -9.94 -12.81
CA LEU A 238 10.14 -10.58 -12.68
C LEU A 238 10.21 -11.52 -11.47
N ALA A 239 9.32 -11.36 -10.49
CA ALA A 239 9.32 -12.17 -9.28
C ALA A 239 9.21 -13.68 -9.56
N PRO A 240 8.37 -14.17 -10.51
CA PRO A 240 8.30 -15.60 -10.83
C PRO A 240 9.62 -16.16 -11.38
N ASP A 241 10.28 -15.43 -12.31
CA ASP A 241 11.51 -15.90 -12.92
C ASP A 241 12.65 -15.97 -11.90
N VAL A 242 12.75 -14.94 -11.05
CA VAL A 242 13.74 -14.88 -9.96
C VAL A 242 13.50 -16.01 -8.96
N ALA A 243 12.24 -16.25 -8.60
CA ALA A 243 11.86 -17.32 -7.68
C ALA A 243 12.19 -18.71 -8.25
N ALA A 244 11.96 -18.94 -9.54
CA ALA A 244 12.27 -20.19 -10.21
C ALA A 244 13.77 -20.50 -10.21
N GLN A 245 14.61 -19.49 -10.40
CA GLN A 245 16.07 -19.67 -10.44
C GLN A 245 16.70 -19.96 -9.07
N VAL A 246 16.08 -19.48 -8.00
CA VAL A 246 16.54 -19.70 -6.62
C VAL A 246 15.79 -20.84 -5.92
N GLY A 247 14.82 -21.46 -6.58
CA GLY A 247 14.05 -22.59 -6.06
C GLY A 247 13.10 -22.23 -4.91
N THR A 248 12.60 -21.01 -4.84
CA THR A 248 11.64 -20.56 -3.81
C THR A 248 10.25 -20.31 -4.39
N ALA A 249 9.22 -20.18 -3.55
CA ALA A 249 7.91 -19.78 -4.02
C ALA A 249 7.89 -18.29 -4.39
N THR A 250 7.24 -17.91 -5.49
CA THR A 250 7.16 -16.54 -5.99
C THR A 250 6.68 -15.53 -4.95
N ALA A 251 5.79 -15.95 -4.04
CA ALA A 251 5.31 -15.11 -2.94
C ALA A 251 6.44 -14.59 -2.03
N HIS A 252 7.52 -15.35 -1.82
CA HIS A 252 8.69 -14.94 -1.02
C HIS A 252 9.47 -13.79 -1.66
N VAL A 253 9.40 -13.67 -2.98
CA VAL A 253 10.07 -12.60 -3.74
C VAL A 253 9.12 -11.42 -3.90
N ALA A 254 7.85 -11.67 -4.24
CA ALA A 254 6.85 -10.64 -4.47
C ALA A 254 6.48 -9.86 -3.20
N LEU A 255 6.46 -10.51 -2.02
CA LEU A 255 6.12 -9.88 -0.74
C LEU A 255 7.06 -8.75 -0.33
N PRO A 256 8.38 -8.95 -0.21
CA PRO A 256 9.29 -7.87 0.16
C PRO A 256 9.31 -6.77 -0.92
N MET A 257 9.16 -7.11 -2.20
CA MET A 257 9.01 -6.12 -3.27
C MET A 257 7.78 -5.22 -3.07
N GLN A 258 6.62 -5.81 -2.78
CA GLN A 258 5.36 -5.09 -2.57
C GLN A 258 5.43 -4.17 -1.34
N LEU A 259 5.80 -4.73 -0.19
CA LEU A 259 5.80 -3.99 1.08
C LEU A 259 6.83 -2.85 1.06
N SER A 260 8.00 -3.08 0.44
CA SER A 260 9.02 -2.04 0.27
C SER A 260 8.55 -0.87 -0.59
N ALA A 261 7.76 -1.14 -1.64
CA ALA A 261 7.17 -0.11 -2.47
C ALA A 261 6.19 0.78 -1.68
N GLY A 262 5.34 0.17 -0.86
CA GLY A 262 4.42 0.92 -0.01
C GLY A 262 5.15 1.78 1.05
N LEU A 263 6.17 1.21 1.70
CA LEU A 263 6.96 1.89 2.73
C LEU A 263 7.69 3.12 2.17
N MET A 264 8.36 2.96 1.02
CA MET A 264 9.10 4.06 0.41
C MET A 264 8.20 5.11 -0.23
N ARG A 265 6.99 4.73 -0.66
CA ARG A 265 5.97 5.70 -1.08
C ARG A 265 5.64 6.66 0.07
N SER A 266 5.47 6.13 1.28
CA SER A 266 5.20 6.94 2.48
C SER A 266 6.43 7.73 3.00
N ALA A 267 7.63 7.45 2.50
CA ALA A 267 8.85 8.22 2.76
C ALA A 267 9.19 9.24 1.66
N SER A 268 8.49 9.22 0.52
CA SER A 268 8.81 10.07 -0.63
C SER A 268 8.16 11.46 -0.53
N PRO A 269 8.91 12.57 -0.72
CA PRO A 269 8.37 13.93 -0.67
C PRO A 269 7.49 14.27 -1.87
N VAL A 270 7.55 13.48 -2.94
CA VAL A 270 6.74 13.67 -4.16
C VAL A 270 5.49 12.78 -4.17
N ALA A 271 5.30 11.94 -3.16
CA ALA A 271 4.12 11.09 -3.06
C ALA A 271 2.86 11.93 -2.76
N GLY A 272 1.80 11.74 -3.54
CA GLY A 272 0.55 12.48 -3.38
C GLY A 272 -0.06 12.39 -1.97
N VAL A 273 0.08 11.24 -1.29
CA VAL A 273 -0.36 11.09 0.11
C VAL A 273 0.42 11.98 1.07
N VAL A 274 1.73 12.11 0.87
CA VAL A 274 2.61 12.95 1.70
C VAL A 274 2.31 14.41 1.43
N ILE A 275 2.17 14.80 0.15
CA ILE A 275 1.78 16.17 -0.23
C ILE A 275 0.43 16.55 0.38
N ALA A 276 -0.57 15.66 0.30
CA ALA A 276 -1.90 15.91 0.86
C ALA A 276 -1.88 16.02 2.39
N CYS A 277 -1.12 15.16 3.09
CA CYS A 277 -0.97 15.25 4.54
C CYS A 277 -0.20 16.49 4.97
N ALA A 278 0.83 16.88 4.21
CA ALA A 278 1.63 18.08 4.45
C ALA A 278 0.80 19.35 4.30
N ALA A 279 -0.06 19.41 3.28
CA ALA A 279 -0.99 20.53 3.07
C ALA A 279 -1.93 20.74 4.27
N VAL A 280 -2.45 19.65 4.85
CA VAL A 280 -3.37 19.73 6.00
C VAL A 280 -2.67 20.10 7.32
N ALA A 281 -1.38 19.79 7.45
CA ALA A 281 -0.55 20.25 8.58
C ALA A 281 0.14 21.59 8.33
N ASN A 282 -0.10 22.22 7.17
CA ASN A 282 0.57 23.46 6.75
C ASN A 282 2.12 23.38 6.86
N VAL A 283 2.68 22.22 6.50
CA VAL A 283 4.13 21.97 6.47
C VAL A 283 4.60 21.67 5.07
N SER A 284 5.91 21.80 4.81
CA SER A 284 6.45 21.40 3.52
C SER A 284 6.43 19.87 3.35
N PRO A 285 6.13 19.33 2.16
CA PRO A 285 6.18 17.88 1.90
C PRO A 285 7.55 17.26 2.21
N ILE A 286 8.63 18.03 2.03
CA ILE A 286 10.00 17.60 2.34
C ILE A 286 10.20 17.43 3.86
N GLU A 287 9.68 18.34 4.68
CA GLU A 287 9.74 18.21 6.13
C GLU A 287 8.91 17.03 6.63
N LEU A 288 7.73 16.83 6.05
CA LEU A 288 6.90 15.67 6.39
C LEU A 288 7.60 14.36 6.02
N ALA A 289 8.20 14.28 4.82
CA ALA A 289 8.97 13.12 4.38
C ALA A 289 10.17 12.83 5.31
N LYS A 290 10.87 13.86 5.80
CA LYS A 290 11.95 13.68 6.80
C LYS A 290 11.43 13.07 8.10
N ARG A 291 10.24 13.46 8.55
CA ARG A 291 9.59 12.90 9.74
C ARG A 291 9.17 11.43 9.55
N THR A 292 8.83 11.01 8.34
CA THR A 292 8.44 9.62 8.04
C THR A 292 9.60 8.71 7.65
N MET A 293 10.74 9.27 7.22
CA MET A 293 11.90 8.51 6.74
C MET A 293 12.41 7.46 7.75
N ILE A 294 12.59 7.84 9.03
CA ILE A 294 13.13 6.92 10.05
C ILE A 294 12.19 5.72 10.28
N PRO A 295 10.88 5.91 10.57
CA PRO A 295 9.94 4.80 10.68
C PRO A 295 9.88 3.92 9.43
N MET A 296 9.87 4.52 8.24
CA MET A 296 9.73 3.76 6.98
C MET A 296 10.99 2.95 6.65
N LEU A 297 12.19 3.49 6.91
CA LEU A 297 13.44 2.73 6.75
C LEU A 297 13.53 1.58 7.75
N GLY A 298 13.12 1.79 9.01
CA GLY A 298 13.07 0.69 9.98
C GLY A 298 12.03 -0.37 9.60
N GLY A 299 10.88 0.05 9.08
CA GLY A 299 9.89 -0.85 8.48
C GLY A 299 10.47 -1.65 7.30
N LEU A 300 11.24 -0.99 6.42
CA LEU A 300 11.87 -1.62 5.26
C LEU A 300 12.87 -2.69 5.68
N VAL A 301 13.75 -2.37 6.63
CA VAL A 301 14.71 -3.34 7.19
C VAL A 301 13.97 -4.50 7.84
N THR A 302 12.89 -4.22 8.59
CA THR A 302 12.08 -5.27 9.24
C THR A 302 11.43 -6.19 8.21
N VAL A 303 10.83 -5.63 7.15
CA VAL A 303 10.27 -6.42 6.04
C VAL A 303 11.34 -7.29 5.40
N MET A 304 12.51 -6.73 5.12
CA MET A 304 13.61 -7.46 4.49
C MET A 304 14.14 -8.60 5.36
N ILE A 305 14.15 -8.45 6.68
CA ILE A 305 14.61 -9.50 7.61
C ILE A 305 13.49 -10.52 7.87
N CYS A 306 12.31 -10.06 8.27
CA CYS A 306 11.19 -10.92 8.64
C CYS A 306 10.67 -11.74 7.46
N SER A 307 10.72 -11.20 6.24
CA SER A 307 10.36 -11.96 5.03
C SER A 307 11.32 -13.09 4.69
N GLN A 308 12.45 -13.23 5.39
CA GLN A 308 13.40 -14.34 5.21
C GLN A 308 13.34 -15.35 6.37
N ILE A 309 12.75 -14.94 7.50
CA ILE A 309 12.69 -15.74 8.72
C ILE A 309 11.31 -16.36 8.90
N LEU A 310 10.25 -15.60 8.61
CA LEU A 310 8.86 -15.99 8.86
C LEU A 310 8.18 -16.62 7.65
N VAL A 311 8.76 -16.42 6.48
CA VAL A 311 8.24 -16.78 5.17
C VAL A 311 9.42 -17.39 4.44
#